data_AF-A0A929DCV4-F1
#
_entry.id   AF-A0A929DCV4-F1
#
_cell.length_a   1.000
_cell.length_b   1.000
_cell.length_c   1.000
_cell.angle_alpha   90.00
_cell.angle_beta   90.00
_cell.angle_gamma   90.00
#
_symmetry.space_group_name_H-M   'P 1'
#
loop_
_entity.id
_entity.type
_entity.pdbx_description
1 polymer ?
#
loop_
_entity_poly.entity_id
_entity_poly.type
_entity_poly.pdbx_seq_one_letter_code
_entity_poly.pdbx_strand_id
1 'polypeptide(L)'
;DWEKPLWGDPSQDLSHFRVPTTTLWKTDYRMTTADRRAFLDVYRAAIPDAHLRDTIEERVLLRDPFNCLRGISWSAMAWVNYQTGEHALRNEDTFRKVSAYLNLGFVRSLFDPYLK
;
A
#
# COMPACT_ATOMS: atom_id res chain seq x y z
N ASP A 1 -2.05 -14.80 6.65
CA ASP A 1 -1.16 -15.27 5.59
C ASP A 1 0.26 -14.91 6.00
N TRP A 2 0.98 -15.88 6.58
CA TRP A 2 2.36 -15.73 7.09
C TRP A 2 3.35 -16.49 6.19
N GLU A 3 3.07 -16.55 4.88
CA GLU A 3 3.90 -17.32 3.95
C GLU A 3 5.28 -16.69 3.70
N LYS A 4 5.43 -15.37 3.92
CA LYS A 4 6.69 -14.63 3.67
C LYS A 4 7.00 -13.58 4.75
N PRO A 5 7.15 -13.97 6.03
CA PRO A 5 7.52 -13.02 7.08
C PRO A 5 8.97 -12.60 6.94
N LEU A 6 9.23 -11.34 7.26
CA LEU A 6 10.57 -10.77 7.28
C LEU A 6 10.79 -10.01 8.59
N TRP A 7 11.99 -10.14 9.15
CA TRP A 7 12.43 -9.25 10.22
C TRP A 7 12.84 -7.92 9.63
N GLY A 8 12.22 -6.82 10.08
CA GLY A 8 12.44 -5.51 9.50
C GLY A 8 11.91 -4.37 10.35
N ASP A 9 12.10 -3.15 9.86
CA ASP A 9 11.55 -1.96 10.49
C ASP A 9 10.01 -1.97 10.37
N PRO A 10 9.27 -1.74 11.47
CA PRO A 10 7.80 -1.85 11.48
C PRO A 10 7.12 -0.85 10.53
N SER A 11 7.81 0.22 10.13
CA SER A 11 7.28 1.17 9.16
C SER A 11 6.90 0.54 7.83
N GLN A 12 7.53 -0.57 7.44
CA GLN A 12 7.20 -1.27 6.20
C GLN A 12 5.76 -1.80 6.23
N ASP A 13 5.37 -2.48 7.30
CA ASP A 13 4.05 -3.09 7.45
C ASP A 13 2.99 -2.02 7.73
N LEU A 14 3.30 -1.05 8.61
CA LEU A 14 2.39 0.07 8.89
C LEU A 14 2.09 0.89 7.63
N SER A 15 3.10 1.13 6.79
CA SER A 15 2.90 1.75 5.49
C SER A 15 2.08 0.84 4.57
N HIS A 16 2.39 -0.45 4.52
CA HIS A 16 1.64 -1.39 3.68
C HIS A 16 0.14 -1.40 4.03
N PHE A 17 -0.24 -1.39 5.30
CA PHE A 17 -1.64 -1.39 5.71
C PHE A 17 -2.39 -0.10 5.36
N ARG A 18 -1.69 1.04 5.21
CA ARG A 18 -2.32 2.34 4.98
C ARG A 18 -2.30 2.82 3.53
N VAL A 19 -1.44 2.28 2.67
CA VAL A 19 -1.34 2.76 1.29
C VAL A 19 -2.63 2.44 0.50
N PRO A 20 -3.07 3.35 -0.40
CA PRO A 20 -4.34 3.16 -1.10
C PRO A 20 -4.42 1.87 -1.91
N THR A 21 -3.29 1.39 -2.45
CA THR A 21 -3.23 0.12 -3.20
C THR A 21 -3.63 -1.08 -2.35
N THR A 22 -3.41 -1.03 -1.03
CA THR A 22 -3.84 -2.06 -0.07
C THR A 22 -5.27 -1.83 0.40
N THR A 23 -5.60 -0.62 0.84
CA THR A 23 -6.90 -0.36 1.46
C THR A 23 -8.03 -0.52 0.44
N LEU A 24 -7.81 -0.13 -0.83
CA LEU A 24 -8.76 -0.30 -1.93
C LEU A 24 -8.76 -1.73 -2.53
N TRP A 25 -7.92 -2.63 -2.03
CA TRP A 25 -7.90 -4.00 -2.52
C TRP A 25 -9.11 -4.76 -2.00
N LYS A 26 -10.00 -5.19 -2.90
CA LYS A 26 -11.28 -5.85 -2.59
C LYS A 26 -12.22 -5.05 -1.67
N THR A 27 -11.94 -3.77 -1.46
CA THR A 27 -12.83 -2.81 -0.80
C THR A 27 -12.85 -1.50 -1.58
N ASP A 28 -13.67 -0.54 -1.15
CA ASP A 28 -13.72 0.82 -1.72
C ASP A 28 -13.26 1.88 -0.70
N TYR A 29 -12.53 1.45 0.33
CA TYR A 29 -12.05 2.34 1.38
C TYR A 29 -10.65 2.90 1.06
N ARG A 30 -10.56 4.23 1.03
CA ARG A 30 -9.28 4.95 1.02
C ARG A 30 -9.12 5.65 2.36
N MET A 31 -8.09 5.28 3.11
CA MET A 31 -7.83 5.90 4.42
C MET A 31 -7.64 7.41 4.29
N THR A 32 -8.47 8.14 5.05
CA THR A 32 -8.38 9.59 5.17
C THR A 32 -7.13 9.98 5.96
N THR A 33 -6.75 11.25 5.91
CA THR A 33 -5.65 11.77 6.75
C THR A 33 -5.93 11.56 8.25
N ALA A 34 -7.19 11.68 8.66
CA ALA A 34 -7.61 11.45 10.05
C ALA A 34 -7.44 9.98 10.45
N ASP A 35 -7.88 9.04 9.60
CA ASP A 35 -7.75 7.61 9.88
C ASP A 35 -6.29 7.15 9.90
N ARG A 36 -5.46 7.70 9.00
CA ARG A 36 -4.01 7.43 8.98
C ARG A 36 -3.35 7.85 10.29
N ARG A 37 -3.73 9.03 10.79
CA ARG A 37 -3.24 9.56 12.07
C ARG A 37 -3.71 8.67 13.22
N ALA A 38 -5.01 8.42 13.32
CA ALA A 38 -5.58 7.57 14.37
C ALA A 38 -4.95 6.17 14.40
N PHE A 39 -4.75 5.56 13.23
CA PHE A 39 -4.08 4.27 13.09
C PHE A 39 -2.66 4.29 13.68
N LEU A 40 -1.85 5.30 13.34
CA LEU A 40 -0.50 5.43 13.87
C LEU A 40 -0.47 5.82 15.34
N ASP A 41 -1.39 6.66 15.82
CA ASP A 41 -1.45 7.08 17.22
C ASP A 41 -1.71 5.87 18.14
N VAL A 42 -2.61 4.98 17.74
CA VAL A 42 -2.86 3.72 18.47
C VAL A 42 -1.61 2.84 18.49
N TYR A 43 -0.91 2.70 17.36
CA TYR A 43 0.33 1.93 17.31
C TYR A 43 1.41 2.55 18.19
N ARG A 44 1.61 3.87 18.11
CA ARG A 44 2.58 4.64 18.91
C ARG A 44 2.35 4.49 20.41
N ALA A 45 1.10 4.54 20.85
CA ALA A 45 0.74 4.37 22.26
C ALA A 45 1.19 3.02 22.83
N ALA A 46 1.34 1.99 21.98
CA ALA A 46 1.79 0.66 22.36
C ALA A 46 3.32 0.47 22.29
N ILE A 47 4.09 1.43 21.76
CA ILE A 47 5.55 1.30 21.60
C ILE A 47 6.27 1.68 22.91
N PRO A 48 6.98 0.74 23.56
CA PRO A 48 7.75 1.05 24.78
C PRO A 48 8.99 1.90 24.49
N ASP A 49 9.65 1.65 23.36
CA ASP A 49 10.85 2.36 22.92
C ASP A 49 10.54 3.80 22.50
N ALA A 50 11.14 4.79 23.17
CA ALA A 50 10.87 6.20 22.92
C ALA A 50 11.33 6.62 21.51
N HIS A 51 12.52 6.19 21.09
CA HIS A 51 13.06 6.56 19.78
C HIS A 51 12.17 6.08 18.63
N LEU A 52 11.73 4.82 18.67
CA LEU A 52 10.81 4.27 17.69
C LEU A 52 9.47 4.98 17.74
N ARG A 53 8.91 5.23 18.93
CA ARG A 53 7.64 5.96 19.11
C ARG A 53 7.67 7.36 18.48
N ASP A 54 8.79 8.05 18.63
CA ASP A 54 8.96 9.43 18.17
C ASP A 54 9.28 9.51 16.68
N THR A 55 9.92 8.48 16.11
CA THR A 55 10.34 8.47 14.69
C THR A 55 9.44 7.66 13.76
N ILE A 56 8.48 6.86 14.28
CA ILE A 56 7.71 5.93 13.44
C ILE A 56 6.88 6.62 12.35
N GLU A 57 6.32 7.80 12.62
CA GLU A 57 5.49 8.50 11.64
C GLU A 57 6.31 8.91 10.41
N GLU A 58 7.49 9.48 10.61
CA GLU A 58 8.41 9.84 9.55
C GLU A 58 8.89 8.60 8.78
N ARG A 59 9.27 7.53 9.49
CA ARG A 59 9.67 6.27 8.87
C ARG A 59 8.57 5.73 7.96
N VAL A 60 7.31 5.73 8.40
CA VAL A 60 6.17 5.28 7.60
C VAL A 60 5.96 6.18 6.38
N LEU A 61 6.05 7.50 6.54
CA LEU A 61 5.95 8.45 5.43
C LEU A 61 7.02 8.21 4.36
N LEU A 62 8.25 7.88 4.76
CA LEU A 62 9.33 7.52 3.84
C LEU A 62 9.06 6.19 3.10
N ARG A 63 8.30 5.25 3.70
CA ARG A 63 7.97 3.96 3.08
C ARG A 63 6.79 4.00 2.13
N ASP A 64 5.86 4.93 2.32
CA ASP A 64 4.64 5.04 1.51
C ASP A 64 4.85 5.02 -0.01
N PRO A 65 5.74 5.85 -0.61
CA PRO A 65 5.90 5.83 -2.06
C PRO A 65 6.43 4.48 -2.56
N PHE A 66 7.29 3.80 -1.80
CA PHE A 66 7.80 2.48 -2.17
C PHE A 66 6.74 1.38 -2.06
N ASN A 67 5.87 1.42 -1.04
CA ASN A 67 4.76 0.49 -0.92
C ASN A 67 3.68 0.72 -1.98
N CYS A 68 3.40 1.98 -2.32
CA CYS A 68 2.58 2.33 -3.47
C CYS A 68 3.19 1.77 -4.76
N LEU A 69 4.48 2.01 -5.00
CA LEU A 69 5.20 1.52 -6.18
C LEU A 69 5.15 -0.01 -6.26
N ARG A 70 5.38 -0.72 -5.15
CA ARG A 70 5.25 -2.17 -5.09
C ARG A 70 3.85 -2.64 -5.51
N GLY A 71 2.81 -1.98 -5.01
CA GLY A 71 1.42 -2.28 -5.39
C GLY A 71 1.14 -2.04 -6.87
N ILE A 72 1.66 -0.94 -7.43
CA ILE A 72 1.53 -0.62 -8.86
C ILE A 72 2.29 -1.62 -9.73
N SER A 73 3.54 -1.95 -9.38
CA SER A 73 4.35 -2.92 -10.12
C SER A 73 3.72 -4.31 -10.12
N TRP A 74 3.17 -4.75 -8.98
CA TRP A 74 2.43 -6.01 -8.92
C TRP A 74 1.16 -5.95 -9.78
N SER A 75 0.44 -4.83 -9.77
CA SER A 75 -0.76 -4.64 -10.59
C SER A 75 -0.44 -4.62 -12.09
N ALA A 76 0.69 -4.03 -12.48
CA ALA A 76 1.19 -4.04 -13.85
C ALA A 76 1.52 -5.45 -14.32
N MET A 77 2.27 -6.21 -13.50
CA MET A 77 2.57 -7.62 -13.76
C MET A 77 1.28 -8.45 -13.89
N ALA A 78 0.34 -8.30 -12.95
CA ALA A 78 -0.94 -8.98 -13.01
C ALA A 78 -1.72 -8.62 -14.29
N TRP A 79 -1.77 -7.34 -14.66
CA TRP A 79 -2.45 -6.89 -15.87
C TRP A 79 -1.85 -7.49 -17.15
N VAL A 80 -0.52 -7.59 -17.25
CA VAL A 80 0.16 -8.27 -18.37
C VAL A 80 -0.21 -9.76 -18.40
N ASN A 81 -0.10 -10.45 -17.26
CA ASN A 81 -0.41 -11.89 -17.18
C ASN A 81 -1.85 -12.20 -17.57
N TYR A 82 -2.79 -11.32 -17.20
CA TYR A 82 -4.20 -11.46 -17.60
C TYR A 82 -4.38 -11.35 -19.11
N GLN A 83 -3.59 -10.53 -19.81
CA GLN A 83 -3.67 -10.39 -21.26
C GLN A 83 -2.96 -11.50 -22.03
N THR A 84 -1.81 -11.97 -21.54
CA THR A 84 -1.04 -13.04 -22.20
C THR A 84 -1.68 -14.42 -22.03
N GLY A 85 -2.61 -14.58 -21.08
CA GLY A 85 -3.41 -15.80 -20.94
C GLY A 85 -2.70 -16.95 -20.22
N GLU A 86 -1.61 -16.67 -19.49
CA GLU A 86 -0.87 -17.69 -18.72
C GLU A 86 -1.69 -18.33 -17.58
N HIS A 87 -2.88 -17.81 -17.25
CA HIS A 87 -3.78 -18.38 -16.25
C HIS A 87 -5.21 -18.52 -16.79
N ALA A 88 -5.69 -19.77 -16.90
CA ALA A 88 -7.00 -20.15 -17.44
C ALA A 88 -8.21 -19.72 -16.57
N LEU A 89 -7.97 -19.23 -15.35
CA LEU A 89 -9.00 -18.71 -14.44
C LEU A 89 -8.82 -17.19 -14.32
N ARG A 90 -9.61 -16.43 -15.08
CA ARG A 90 -9.64 -14.96 -15.01
C ARG A 90 -10.69 -14.52 -14.00
N ASN A 91 -10.26 -13.86 -12.93
CA ASN A 91 -11.16 -13.16 -12.03
C ASN A 91 -11.37 -11.73 -12.55
N GLU A 92 -12.56 -11.44 -13.09
CA GLU A 92 -12.85 -10.14 -13.71
C GLU A 92 -12.76 -8.97 -12.72
N ASP A 93 -13.13 -9.17 -11.46
CA ASP A 93 -13.04 -8.13 -10.42
C ASP A 93 -11.58 -7.75 -10.15
N THR A 94 -10.71 -8.75 -10.12
CA THR A 94 -9.27 -8.58 -9.93
C THR A 94 -8.70 -7.83 -11.12
N PHE A 95 -9.07 -8.21 -12.35
CA PHE A 95 -8.65 -7.51 -13.56
C PHE A 95 -9.09 -6.04 -13.55
N ARG A 96 -10.37 -5.77 -13.25
CA ARG A 96 -10.88 -4.41 -13.13
C ARG A 96 -10.12 -3.59 -12.10
N LYS A 97 -9.83 -4.16 -10.92
CA LYS A 97 -9.11 -3.46 -9.85
C LYS A 97 -7.65 -3.16 -10.23
N VAL A 98 -6.91 -4.13 -10.78
CA VAL A 98 -5.51 -3.88 -11.22
C VAL A 98 -5.47 -2.89 -12.38
N SER A 99 -6.41 -2.94 -13.32
CA SER A 99 -6.52 -1.94 -14.38
C SER A 99 -6.81 -0.53 -13.84
N ALA A 100 -7.67 -0.41 -12.82
CA ALA A 100 -7.93 0.88 -12.18
C ALA A 100 -6.67 1.47 -11.52
N TYR A 101 -5.81 0.63 -10.95
CA TYR A 101 -4.55 1.07 -10.36
C TYR A 101 -3.54 1.57 -11.41
N LEU A 102 -3.63 1.12 -12.66
CA LEU A 102 -2.78 1.57 -13.75
C LEU A 102 -3.29 2.84 -14.44
N ASN A 103 -4.47 3.34 -14.06
CA ASN A 103 -4.98 4.60 -14.59
C ASN A 103 -4.05 5.75 -14.19
N LEU A 104 -3.70 6.61 -15.16
CA LEU A 104 -2.80 7.73 -14.92
C LEU A 104 -3.27 8.67 -13.80
N GLY A 105 -4.57 8.95 -13.71
CA GLY A 105 -5.13 9.79 -12.65
C GLY A 105 -4.94 9.17 -11.27
N PHE A 106 -5.07 7.84 -11.15
CA PHE A 106 -4.81 7.13 -9.91
C PHE A 106 -3.32 7.18 -9.54
N VAL A 107 -2.43 6.88 -10.49
CA VAL A 107 -0.96 6.92 -10.30
C VAL A 107 -0.51 8.30 -9.83
N ARG A 108 -0.96 9.37 -10.49
CA ARG A 108 -0.68 10.75 -10.07
C ARG A 108 -1.19 11.05 -8.67
N SER A 109 -2.39 10.56 -8.31
CA SER A 109 -2.92 10.69 -6.94
C SER A 109 -2.08 10.03 -5.85
N LEU A 110 -1.18 9.10 -6.22
CA LEU A 110 -0.26 8.45 -5.30
C LEU A 110 1.08 9.18 -5.21
N PHE A 111 1.64 9.61 -6.35
CA PHE A 111 3.04 10.05 -6.42
C PHE A 111 3.23 11.57 -6.48
N ASP A 112 2.28 12.34 -7.02
CA ASP A 112 2.37 13.80 -7.10
C ASP A 112 2.67 14.47 -5.73
N PRO A 113 2.15 13.99 -4.58
CA PRO A 113 2.50 14.54 -3.27
C PRO A 113 3.99 14.44 -2.91
N TYR A 114 4.75 13.53 -3.52
CA TYR A 114 6.16 13.26 -3.23
C TYR A 114 7.13 13.85 -4.26
N LEU A 115 6.64 14.31 -5.43
CA LEU A 115 7.46 14.76 -6.56
C LEU A 115 7.61 16.30 -6.64
N LYS A 116 7.37 17.00 -5.53
CA LYS A 116 7.47 18.46 -5.46
C LYS A 116 8.91 18.96 -5.53
#